data_AF-A0A6P8JBA5-F1
#
_entry.id   AF-A0A6P8JBA5-F1
#
_cell.length_a   1.000
_cell.length_b   1.000
_cell.length_c   1.000
_cell.angle_alpha   90.00
_cell.angle_beta   90.00
_cell.angle_gamma   90.00
#
_symmetry.space_group_name_H-M   'P 1'
#
loop_
_entity.id
_entity.type
_entity.pdbx_description
1 polymer ?
#
loop_
_entity_poly.entity_id
_entity_poly.type
_entity_poly.pdbx_seq_one_letter_code
_entity_poly.pdbx_strand_id
1 'polypeptide(L)'
;MQLLLAFVLLLGLSVSATKEPEEVKIAGECAKENHVIKKEALDLLMSYRLKKITHNVMCFINCMFERTNTLQKVKEKVAKENHNCDSIKDADKCAESFQKFQCLVKIQMKWRG
;
A
#
# COMPACT_ATOMS: atom_id res chain seq x y z
N MET A 1 -34.21 -17.08 39.23
CA MET A 1 -34.18 -16.23 38.02
C MET A 1 -33.04 -15.19 37.98
N GLN A 2 -32.18 -15.06 38.99
CA GLN A 2 -31.10 -14.04 38.97
C GLN A 2 -29.77 -14.54 38.36
N LEU A 3 -29.56 -15.86 38.23
CA LEU A 3 -28.31 -16.41 37.68
C LEU A 3 -28.24 -16.41 36.14
N LEU A 4 -29.37 -16.26 35.44
CA LEU A 4 -29.43 -16.33 33.97
C LEU A 4 -29.07 -15.00 33.29
N LEU A 5 -29.16 -13.88 34.01
CA LEU A 5 -28.87 -12.55 33.46
C LEU A 5 -27.37 -12.26 33.37
N ALA A 6 -26.54 -12.95 34.15
CA ALA A 6 -25.08 -12.74 34.13
C ALA A 6 -24.39 -13.37 32.91
N PHE A 7 -24.98 -14.41 32.30
CA PHE A 7 -24.39 -15.09 31.15
C PHE A 7 -24.59 -14.33 29.82
N VAL A 8 -25.63 -13.49 29.71
CA VAL A 8 -25.89 -12.72 28.48
C VAL A 8 -24.93 -11.55 28.32
N LEU A 9 -24.37 -11.01 29.43
CA LEU A 9 -23.43 -9.90 29.41
C LEU A 9 -21.99 -10.30 29.03
N LEU A 10 -21.61 -11.56 29.20
CA LEU A 10 -20.25 -12.04 28.91
C LEU A 10 -20.02 -12.40 27.43
N LEU A 11 -21.09 -12.59 26.65
CA LEU A 11 -20.99 -12.92 25.23
C LEU A 11 -20.85 -11.69 24.30
N GLY A 12 -20.99 -10.48 24.83
CA GLY A 12 -20.98 -9.23 24.04
C GLY A 12 -19.63 -8.54 23.87
N LEU A 13 -18.56 -9.03 24.51
CA LEU A 13 -17.25 -8.34 24.57
C LEU A 13 -16.16 -8.98 23.71
N SER A 14 -16.46 -9.99 22.91
CA SER A 14 -15.56 -10.43 21.83
C SER A 14 -15.62 -9.45 20.64
N VAL A 15 -15.32 -8.17 20.91
CA VAL A 15 -14.78 -7.28 19.89
C VAL A 15 -13.49 -7.95 19.45
N SER A 16 -13.58 -8.68 18.35
CA SER A 16 -12.40 -9.20 17.66
C SER A 16 -11.57 -7.98 17.28
N ALA A 17 -10.54 -7.69 18.09
CA ALA A 17 -9.49 -6.77 17.71
C ALA A 17 -8.72 -7.45 16.56
N THR A 18 -9.27 -7.39 15.35
CA THR A 18 -8.57 -7.75 14.13
C THR A 18 -7.38 -6.82 14.04
N LYS A 19 -6.18 -7.38 14.23
CA LYS A 19 -4.94 -6.63 14.06
C LYS A 19 -4.94 -6.02 12.66
N GLU A 20 -4.68 -4.72 12.57
CA GLU A 20 -4.51 -4.03 11.27
C GLU A 20 -3.43 -4.78 10.47
N PRO A 21 -3.65 -5.07 9.17
CA PRO A 21 -2.65 -5.74 8.37
C PRO A 21 -1.34 -4.94 8.37
N GLU A 22 -0.21 -5.63 8.45
CA GLU A 22 1.12 -4.99 8.57
C GLU A 22 1.39 -3.98 7.45
N GLU A 23 1.01 -4.30 6.21
CA GLU A 23 1.15 -3.38 5.07
C GLU A 23 0.33 -2.08 5.23
N VAL A 24 -0.85 -2.16 5.87
CA VAL A 24 -1.70 -0.98 6.12
C VAL A 24 -1.10 -0.11 7.22
N LYS A 25 -0.51 -0.74 8.25
CA LYS A 25 0.25 -0.04 9.28
C LYS A 25 1.45 0.70 8.66
N ILE A 26 2.27 0.01 7.87
CA ILE A 26 3.44 0.60 7.18
C ILE A 26 3.01 1.73 6.24
N ALA A 27 1.91 1.56 5.50
CA ALA A 27 1.37 2.63 4.65
C ALA A 27 0.97 3.86 5.47
N GLY A 28 0.40 3.70 6.66
CA GLY A 28 0.11 4.79 7.57
C GLY A 28 1.36 5.54 8.05
N GLU A 29 2.43 4.80 8.37
CA GLU A 29 3.71 5.36 8.80
C GLU A 29 4.39 6.13 7.66
N CYS A 30 4.52 5.51 6.48
CA CYS A 30 5.10 6.15 5.30
C CYS A 30 4.30 7.39 4.87
N ALA A 31 2.97 7.36 4.98
CA ALA A 31 2.13 8.52 4.67
C ALA A 31 2.39 9.68 5.63
N LYS A 32 2.51 9.39 6.94
CA LYS A 32 2.83 10.39 7.96
C LYS A 32 4.21 11.02 7.73
N GLU A 33 5.24 10.21 7.49
CA GLU A 33 6.61 10.67 7.27
C GLU A 33 6.75 11.56 6.03
N ASN A 34 5.96 11.30 4.99
CA ASN A 34 6.01 12.03 3.73
C ASN A 34 4.89 13.07 3.59
N HIS A 35 4.18 13.39 4.67
CA HIS A 35 3.08 14.38 4.66
C HIS A 35 2.00 14.11 3.60
N VAL A 36 1.65 12.84 3.41
CA VAL A 36 0.55 12.38 2.56
C VAL A 36 -0.63 12.04 3.45
N ILE A 37 -1.84 12.42 3.03
CA ILE A 37 -3.06 12.07 3.77
C ILE A 37 -3.22 10.54 3.74
N LYS A 38 -3.34 9.88 4.91
CA LYS A 38 -3.43 8.41 5.02
C LYS A 38 -4.48 7.82 4.08
N LYS A 39 -5.64 8.46 3.94
CA LYS A 39 -6.70 8.04 3.00
C LYS A 39 -6.22 8.03 1.55
N GLU A 40 -5.51 9.08 1.11
CA GLU A 40 -4.99 9.17 -0.26
C GLU A 40 -3.88 8.16 -0.52
N ALA A 41 -3.02 7.93 0.48
CA ALA A 41 -1.99 6.89 0.43
C ALA A 41 -2.60 5.48 0.26
N LEU A 42 -3.64 5.16 1.03
CA LEU A 42 -4.33 3.88 0.94
C LEU A 42 -5.09 3.74 -0.40
N ASP A 43 -5.79 4.79 -0.84
CA ASP A 43 -6.49 4.80 -2.14
C ASP A 43 -5.50 4.57 -3.30
N LEU A 44 -4.30 5.16 -3.23
CA LEU A 44 -3.23 4.95 -4.21
C LEU A 44 -2.79 3.48 -4.26
N LEU A 45 -2.53 2.86 -3.11
CA LEU A 45 -2.09 1.46 -3.07
C LEU A 45 -3.15 0.48 -3.58
N MET A 46 -4.44 0.78 -3.35
CA MET A 46 -5.54 -0.10 -3.78
C MET A 46 -5.92 0.08 -5.25
N SER A 47 -6.04 1.32 -5.70
CA SER A 47 -6.61 1.66 -7.02
C SER A 47 -5.56 1.99 -8.07
N TYR A 48 -4.32 2.25 -7.64
CA TYR A 48 -3.25 2.85 -8.45
C TYR A 48 -3.61 4.23 -9.03
N ARG A 49 -4.70 4.86 -8.56
CA ARG A 49 -5.10 6.20 -9.00
C ARG A 49 -4.39 7.26 -8.19
N LEU A 50 -3.87 8.25 -8.90
CA LEU A 50 -3.21 9.41 -8.34
C LEU A 50 -4.06 10.65 -8.63
N LYS A 51 -4.52 11.35 -7.60
CA LYS A 51 -5.20 12.65 -7.77
C LYS A 51 -4.20 13.75 -8.13
N LYS A 52 -3.04 13.74 -7.49
CA LYS A 52 -1.93 14.67 -7.72
C LYS A 52 -0.61 13.97 -7.48
N ILE A 53 0.33 14.15 -8.41
CA ILE A 53 1.69 13.63 -8.29
C ILE A 53 2.55 14.75 -7.70
N THR A 54 2.82 14.67 -6.41
CA THR A 54 3.76 15.55 -5.70
C THR A 54 5.01 14.77 -5.33
N HIS A 55 6.12 15.46 -5.08
CA HIS A 55 7.35 14.82 -4.61
C HIS A 55 7.11 14.00 -3.32
N ASN A 56 6.30 14.51 -2.39
CA ASN A 56 5.83 13.79 -1.20
C ASN A 56 5.16 12.43 -1.52
N VAL A 57 4.31 12.39 -2.55
CA VAL A 57 3.66 11.13 -2.98
C VAL A 57 4.69 10.18 -3.60
N MET A 58 5.68 10.69 -4.33
CA MET A 58 6.79 9.88 -4.84
C MET A 58 7.59 9.26 -3.70
N CYS A 59 7.92 10.06 -2.67
CA CYS A 59 8.66 9.58 -1.50
C CYS A 59 7.84 8.61 -0.64
N PHE A 60 6.51 8.78 -0.57
CA PHE A 60 5.62 7.78 0.01
C PHE A 60 5.77 6.41 -0.68
N ILE A 61 5.80 6.37 -2.02
CA ILE A 61 6.00 5.12 -2.77
C ILE A 61 7.39 4.55 -2.52
N ASN A 62 8.44 5.38 -2.48
CA ASN A 62 9.78 4.92 -2.13
C ASN A 62 9.82 4.27 -0.74
N CYS A 63 9.23 4.91 0.28
CA CYS A 63 9.13 4.36 1.63
C CYS A 63 8.41 3.01 1.66
N MET A 64 7.32 2.86 0.91
CA MET A 64 6.63 1.57 0.78
C MET A 64 7.52 0.49 0.16
N PHE A 65 8.34 0.84 -0.83
CA PHE A 65 9.27 -0.11 -1.46
C PHE A 65 10.43 -0.50 -0.54
N GLU A 66 10.92 0.41 0.29
CA GLU A 66 11.99 0.12 1.25
C GLU A 66 11.51 -0.75 2.42
N ARG A 67 10.26 -0.56 2.87
CA ARG A 67 9.73 -1.22 4.08
C ARG A 67 8.87 -2.44 3.81
N THR A 68 8.54 -2.71 2.56
CA THR A 68 7.67 -3.84 2.20
C THR A 68 8.20 -4.58 0.97
N ASN A 69 7.76 -5.82 0.80
CA ASN A 69 8.00 -6.59 -0.43
C ASN A 69 7.04 -6.21 -1.56
N THR A 70 6.31 -5.08 -1.48
CA THR A 70 5.30 -4.68 -2.48
C THR A 70 5.88 -4.59 -3.88
N LEU A 71 7.07 -3.99 -4.04
CA LEU A 71 7.73 -3.90 -5.35
C LEU A 71 7.97 -5.29 -5.94
N GLN A 72 8.53 -6.20 -5.13
CA GLN A 72 8.81 -7.57 -5.54
C GLN A 72 7.52 -8.32 -5.93
N LYS A 73 6.45 -8.19 -5.13
CA LYS A 73 5.14 -8.78 -5.41
C LYS A 73 4.54 -8.27 -6.73
N VAL A 74 4.72 -6.98 -7.04
CA VAL A 74 4.23 -6.42 -8.32
C VAL A 74 5.07 -6.95 -9.47
N LYS A 75 6.41 -7.01 -9.35
CA LYS A 75 7.29 -7.61 -10.37
C LYS A 75 6.92 -9.05 -10.69
N GLU A 76 6.67 -9.87 -9.67
CA GLU A 76 6.26 -11.27 -9.84
C GLU A 76 4.96 -11.41 -10.64
N LYS A 77 4.02 -10.49 -10.46
CA LYS A 77 2.76 -10.47 -11.23
C LYS A 77 2.95 -10.13 -12.70
N VAL A 78 4.02 -9.42 -13.06
CA VAL A 78 4.32 -8.99 -14.42
C VAL A 78 5.56 -9.68 -15.01
N ALA A 79 6.14 -10.66 -14.32
CA ALA A 79 7.42 -11.28 -14.71
C ALA A 79 7.41 -12.01 -16.07
N LYS A 80 6.22 -12.36 -16.57
CA LYS A 80 6.05 -12.98 -17.90
C LYS A 80 6.08 -11.95 -19.04
N GLU A 81 5.97 -10.67 -18.71
CA GLU A 81 5.98 -9.58 -19.69
C GLU A 81 7.40 -9.10 -19.93
N ASN A 82 7.75 -8.90 -21.20
CA ASN A 82 9.00 -8.24 -21.53
C ASN A 82 8.91 -6.75 -21.17
N HIS A 83 9.60 -6.33 -20.12
CA HIS A 83 9.64 -4.95 -19.66
C HIS A 83 11.01 -4.57 -19.11
N ASN A 84 11.36 -3.29 -19.18
CA ASN A 84 12.62 -2.75 -18.68
C ASN A 84 12.44 -1.82 -17.46
N CYS A 85 11.34 -1.96 -16.70
CA CYS A 85 11.05 -1.09 -15.55
C CYS A 85 12.20 -1.01 -14.54
N ASP A 86 12.98 -2.08 -14.36
CA ASP A 86 14.13 -2.10 -13.45
C ASP A 86 15.33 -1.28 -13.90
N SER A 87 15.42 -0.98 -15.20
CA SER A 87 16.48 -0.15 -15.78
C SER A 87 16.27 1.35 -15.53
N ILE A 88 15.10 1.75 -15.05
CA ILE A 88 14.79 3.14 -14.71
C ILE A 88 15.73 3.61 -13.60
N LYS A 89 16.38 4.75 -13.82
CA LYS A 89 17.28 5.41 -12.88
C LYS A 89 16.94 6.90 -12.85
N ASP A 90 16.96 7.46 -11.65
CA ASP A 90 16.79 8.89 -11.44
C ASP A 90 17.77 9.33 -10.34
N ALA A 91 18.15 10.61 -10.35
CA ALA A 91 19.00 11.17 -9.30
C ALA A 91 18.23 11.26 -7.97
N ASP A 92 16.92 11.48 -8.04
CA ASP A 92 16.02 11.44 -6.90
C ASP A 92 15.45 10.02 -6.72
N LYS A 93 15.70 9.40 -5.57
CA LYS A 93 15.19 8.06 -5.25
C LYS A 93 13.68 7.98 -5.16
N CYS A 94 13.03 9.07 -4.75
CA CYS A 94 11.58 9.16 -4.77
C CYS A 94 11.05 9.11 -6.20
N ALA A 95 11.60 9.93 -7.09
CA ALA A 95 11.27 9.92 -8.51
C ALA A 95 11.57 8.57 -9.17
N GLU A 96 12.75 7.97 -8.90
CA GLU A 96 13.13 6.67 -9.44
C GLU A 96 12.12 5.58 -9.07
N SER A 97 11.81 5.44 -7.77
CA SER A 97 10.85 4.46 -7.27
C SER A 97 9.45 4.69 -7.83
N PHE A 98 9.04 5.95 -7.95
CA PHE A 98 7.75 6.29 -8.52
C PHE A 98 7.64 5.96 -10.01
N GLN A 99 8.68 6.24 -10.81
CA GLN A 99 8.71 5.88 -12.23
C GLN A 99 8.69 4.34 -12.42
N LYS A 100 9.42 3.60 -11.58
CA LYS A 100 9.36 2.12 -11.54
C LYS A 100 7.96 1.62 -11.23
N PHE A 101 7.32 2.19 -10.20
CA PHE A 101 5.94 1.88 -9.84
C PHE A 101 4.98 2.12 -11.02
N GLN A 102 5.04 3.28 -11.67
CA GLN A 102 4.18 3.60 -12.80
C GLN A 102 4.37 2.63 -13.97
N CYS A 103 5.63 2.27 -14.27
CA CYS A 103 5.94 1.30 -15.32
C CYS A 103 5.30 -0.06 -15.05
N LEU A 104 5.47 -0.60 -13.84
CA LEU A 104 4.92 -1.90 -13.45
C LEU A 104 3.39 -1.89 -13.37
N VAL A 105 2.79 -0.84 -12.80
CA VAL A 105 1.34 -0.68 -12.75
C VAL A 105 0.72 -0.62 -14.14
N LYS A 106 1.35 0.11 -15.08
CA LYS A 106 0.86 0.19 -16.46
C LYS A 106 0.78 -1.19 -17.11
N ILE A 107 1.75 -2.07 -16.84
CA ILE A 107 1.73 -3.46 -17.32
C ILE A 107 0.61 -4.23 -16.63
N GLN A 108 0.54 -4.19 -15.29
CA GLN A 108 -0.48 -4.90 -14.52
C GLN A 108 -1.91 -4.48 -14.91
N MET A 109 -2.14 -3.20 -15.21
CA MET A 109 -3.46 -2.69 -15.61
C MET A 109 -3.89 -3.17 -17.00
N LYS A 110 -2.95 -3.47 -17.93
CA LYS A 110 -3.30 -4.10 -19.22
C LYS A 110 -3.99 -5.46 -19.05
N TRP A 111 -3.73 -6.16 -17.94
CA TRP A 111 -4.29 -7.47 -17.64
C TRP A 111 -5.59 -7.43 -16.82
N ARG A 112 -5.95 -6.25 -16.29
CA ARG A 112 -7.20 -6.07 -15.52
C ARG A 112 -8.40 -5.67 -16.39
N GLY A 113 -8.17 -5.37 -17.67
CA GLY A 113 -9.21 -5.14 -18.68
C GLY A 113 -9.32 -6.33 -19.62
#